data_AF-A0A238KG78-F1
#
_entry.id   AF-A0A238KG78-F1
#
_cell.length_a   1.000
_cell.length_b   1.000
_cell.length_c   1.000
_cell.angle_alpha   90.00
_cell.angle_beta   90.00
_cell.angle_gamma   90.00
#
_symmetry.space_group_name_H-M   'P 1'
#
loop_
_entity.id
_entity.type
_entity.pdbx_description
1 polymer ?
#
loop_
_entity_poly.entity_id
_entity_poly.type
_entity_poly.pdbx_seq_one_letter_code
_entity_poly.pdbx_strand_id
1 'polypeptide(L)'
;MINKVMMISGATCFVLLAACDDTSTSSAPAELTPAQQACLRDVAKTTNNSQVVVLSSAFSEAGTQVTVGVGEDRAPWNCIAYSDGATAGIEFLGDEGAL
;
A
#
# COMPACT_ATOMS: atom_id res chain seq x y z
N MET A 1 -44.64 37.92 -9.74
CA MET A 1 -44.34 36.50 -9.96
C MET A 1 -45.52 35.91 -10.72
N ILE A 2 -45.39 35.80 -12.04
CA ILE A 2 -46.47 35.43 -12.99
C ILE A 2 -46.07 34.11 -13.64
N ASN A 3 -47.02 33.14 -13.67
CA ASN A 3 -47.21 32.01 -14.61
C ASN A 3 -46.05 31.04 -14.89
N LYS A 4 -46.24 29.73 -15.12
CA LYS A 4 -47.43 28.95 -15.53
C LYS A 4 -47.12 27.46 -15.28
N VAL A 5 -48.03 26.76 -14.64
CA VAL A 5 -48.12 25.29 -14.67
C VAL A 5 -48.79 24.89 -15.98
N MET A 6 -48.24 23.95 -16.77
CA MET A 6 -49.03 23.12 -17.71
C MET A 6 -48.17 22.01 -18.39
N MET A 7 -48.32 20.77 -17.88
CA MET A 7 -48.50 19.50 -18.62
C MET A 7 -47.35 18.96 -19.53
N ILE A 8 -47.16 17.67 -19.83
CA ILE A 8 -48.01 16.51 -20.16
C ILE A 8 -47.16 15.25 -19.81
N SER A 9 -47.56 14.33 -18.92
CA SER A 9 -48.31 13.08 -19.17
C SER A 9 -47.87 12.25 -20.39
N GLY A 10 -46.99 11.26 -20.22
CA GLY A 10 -46.74 10.30 -21.30
C GLY A 10 -45.74 9.23 -20.91
N ALA A 11 -46.25 8.00 -20.79
CA ALA A 11 -45.56 6.79 -20.42
C ALA A 11 -44.28 6.48 -21.24
N THR A 12 -43.44 5.62 -20.66
CA THR A 12 -42.95 4.35 -21.25
C THR A 12 -41.43 4.15 -21.18
N CYS A 13 -41.06 3.00 -20.59
CA CYS A 13 -39.83 2.20 -20.73
C CYS A 13 -38.45 2.78 -20.34
N PHE A 14 -37.96 2.24 -19.22
CA PHE A 14 -36.55 1.93 -18.97
C PHE A 14 -35.89 1.26 -20.19
N VAL A 15 -34.77 1.80 -20.66
CA VAL A 15 -33.62 1.02 -21.16
C VAL A 15 -32.34 1.71 -20.65
N LEU A 16 -31.51 0.91 -20.01
CA LEU A 16 -30.38 1.26 -19.17
C LEU A 16 -29.19 1.78 -19.98
N LEU A 17 -28.49 2.78 -19.42
CA LEU A 17 -27.09 3.05 -19.73
C LEU A 17 -26.23 1.85 -19.31
N ALA A 18 -25.28 1.43 -20.15
CA ALA A 18 -23.93 1.05 -19.72
C ALA A 18 -23.05 0.75 -20.94
N ALA A 19 -22.16 1.69 -21.28
CA ALA A 19 -20.91 1.35 -21.93
C ALA A 19 -20.06 0.62 -20.88
N CYS A 20 -19.80 -0.67 -21.06
CA CYS A 20 -18.73 -1.35 -20.32
C CYS A 20 -17.43 -1.13 -21.09
N ASP A 21 -16.79 0.01 -20.85
CA ASP A 21 -15.33 0.09 -20.88
C ASP A 21 -14.90 0.23 -19.42
N ASP A 22 -14.57 -0.90 -18.80
CA ASP A 22 -14.00 -0.92 -17.45
C ASP A 22 -13.17 -2.20 -17.31
N THR A 23 -12.12 -2.33 -18.13
CA THR A 23 -10.92 -3.02 -17.65
C THR A 23 -10.09 -1.99 -16.87
N SER A 24 -10.71 -1.50 -15.80
CA SER A 24 -9.96 -1.15 -14.60
C SER A 24 -9.42 -2.47 -14.08
N THR A 25 -8.26 -2.89 -14.59
CA THR A 25 -7.34 -3.72 -13.82
C THR A 25 -7.04 -2.93 -12.56
N SER A 26 -7.92 -3.05 -11.58
CA SER A 26 -7.63 -2.78 -10.20
C SER A 26 -6.60 -3.83 -9.82
N SER A 27 -5.34 -3.56 -10.16
CA SER A 27 -4.21 -3.99 -9.38
C SER A 27 -4.52 -3.46 -7.98
N ALA A 28 -5.21 -4.25 -7.18
CA ALA A 28 -5.37 -3.95 -5.77
C ALA A 28 -3.95 -3.62 -5.28
N PRO A 29 -3.72 -2.43 -4.69
CA PRO A 29 -2.41 -2.17 -4.11
C PRO A 29 -2.17 -3.32 -3.15
N ALA A 30 -1.10 -4.09 -3.36
CA ALA A 30 -0.78 -5.22 -2.51
C ALA A 30 -0.86 -4.72 -1.07
N GLU A 31 -1.87 -5.20 -0.35
CA GLU A 31 -2.23 -4.67 0.95
C GLU A 31 -1.04 -4.89 1.88
N LEU A 32 -0.41 -3.80 2.29
CA LEU A 32 0.74 -3.85 3.19
C LEU A 32 0.25 -4.46 4.50
N THR A 33 0.85 -5.58 4.87
CA THR A 33 0.60 -6.18 6.17
C THR A 33 1.00 -5.20 7.27
N PRO A 34 0.38 -5.26 8.46
CA PRO A 34 0.74 -4.40 9.58
C PRO A 34 2.23 -4.53 9.94
N ALA A 35 2.81 -5.72 9.77
CA ALA A 35 4.23 -5.98 9.94
C ALA A 35 5.10 -5.18 8.94
N GLN A 36 4.76 -5.25 7.65
CA GLN A 36 5.46 -4.47 6.61
C GLN A 36 5.35 -2.97 6.87
N GLN A 37 4.16 -2.47 7.20
CA GLN A 37 3.96 -1.05 7.49
C GLN A 37 4.76 -0.57 8.71
N ALA A 38 4.84 -1.38 9.77
CA ALA A 38 5.64 -1.07 10.94
C ALA A 38 7.13 -0.99 10.57
N CYS A 39 7.64 -1.96 9.81
CA CYS A 39 9.03 -1.96 9.36
C CYS A 39 9.36 -0.78 8.43
N LEU A 40 8.50 -0.46 7.47
CA LEU A 40 8.71 0.71 6.60
C LEU A 40 8.83 1.99 7.41
N ARG A 41 7.93 2.18 8.40
CA ARG A 41 7.94 3.36 9.27
C ARG A 41 9.23 3.47 10.07
N ASP A 42 9.68 2.38 10.68
CA ASP A 42 10.84 2.40 11.56
C ASP A 42 12.15 2.48 10.77
N VAL A 43 12.29 1.74 9.67
CA VAL A 43 13.44 1.85 8.77
C VAL A 43 13.53 3.26 8.18
N ALA A 44 12.40 3.87 7.77
CA ALA A 44 12.38 5.24 7.27
C ALA A 44 12.86 6.26 8.31
N LYS A 45 12.50 6.06 9.59
CA LYS A 45 12.98 6.90 10.70
C LYS A 45 14.46 6.70 10.98
N THR A 46 14.92 5.45 11.03
CA THR A 46 16.32 5.10 11.31
C THR A 46 17.26 5.62 10.23
N THR A 47 16.86 5.50 8.97
CA THR A 47 17.66 5.93 7.82
C THR A 47 17.42 7.40 7.44
N ASN A 48 16.44 8.06 8.06
CA ASN A 48 15.95 9.39 7.68
C ASN A 48 15.62 9.51 6.18
N ASN A 49 15.08 8.44 5.60
CA ASN A 49 14.71 8.34 4.19
C ASN A 49 13.24 7.96 4.05
N SER A 50 12.46 8.79 3.35
CA SER A 50 11.04 8.50 3.10
C SER A 50 10.81 7.53 1.93
N GLN A 51 11.85 7.29 1.12
CA GLN A 51 11.82 6.31 0.03
C GLN A 51 12.15 4.94 0.60
N VAL A 52 11.12 4.24 1.08
CA VAL A 52 11.24 2.87 1.60
C VAL A 52 10.23 1.97 0.89
N VAL A 53 10.68 0.79 0.47
CA VAL A 53 9.85 -0.18 -0.24
C VAL A 53 10.06 -1.58 0.33
N VAL A 54 9.01 -2.39 0.40
CA VAL A 54 9.18 -3.79 0.80
C VAL A 54 9.82 -4.56 -0.35
N LEU A 55 10.93 -5.25 -0.08
CA LEU A 55 11.57 -6.15 -1.02
C LEU A 55 11.09 -7.58 -0.83
N SER A 56 10.99 -8.02 0.43
CA SER A 56 10.52 -9.36 0.80
C SER A 56 9.93 -9.37 2.21
N SER A 57 9.10 -10.36 2.51
CA SER A 57 8.63 -10.62 3.87
C SER A 57 8.47 -12.12 4.10
N ALA A 58 9.01 -12.61 5.22
CA ALA A 58 8.89 -13.97 5.69
C ALA A 58 8.17 -13.97 7.04
N PHE A 59 6.96 -14.50 7.07
CA PHE A 59 6.19 -14.65 8.29
C PHE A 59 6.75 -15.80 9.14
N SER A 60 6.76 -15.62 10.47
CA SER A 60 7.05 -16.68 11.44
C SER A 60 6.27 -16.44 12.73
N GLU A 61 5.99 -17.51 13.48
CA GLU A 61 5.25 -17.43 14.75
C GLU A 61 5.94 -16.55 15.80
N ALA A 62 7.27 -16.43 15.72
CA ALA A 62 8.07 -15.56 16.59
C ALA A 62 8.09 -14.08 16.13
N GLY A 63 7.66 -13.79 14.91
CA GLY A 63 7.75 -12.45 14.30
C GLY A 63 7.84 -12.53 12.78
N THR A 64 7.43 -11.47 12.10
CA THR A 64 7.54 -11.36 10.62
C THR A 64 8.83 -10.66 10.28
N GLN A 65 9.75 -11.36 9.61
CA GLN A 65 10.91 -10.73 9.00
C GLN A 65 10.47 -10.00 7.73
N VAL A 66 10.87 -8.74 7.59
CA VAL A 66 10.60 -7.89 6.42
C VAL A 66 11.92 -7.30 5.97
N THR A 67 12.27 -7.56 4.72
CA THR A 67 13.38 -6.91 4.04
C THR A 67 12.86 -5.67 3.33
N VAL A 68 13.39 -4.51 3.69
CA VAL A 68 13.01 -3.20 3.16
C VAL A 68 14.16 -2.63 2.34
N GLY A 69 13.87 -2.12 1.15
CA GLY A 69 14.81 -1.35 0.34
C GLY A 69 14.68 0.13 0.67
N VAL A 70 15.80 0.80 0.89
CA VAL A 70 15.86 2.23 1.25
C VAL A 70 16.57 3.03 0.15
N GLY A 71 15.97 4.16 -0.24
CA GLY A 71 16.53 5.06 -1.24
C GLY A 71 16.38 4.55 -2.69
N GLU A 72 17.01 5.26 -3.62
CA GLU A 72 17.00 4.93 -5.05
C GLU A 72 17.74 3.61 -5.33
N ASP A 73 18.82 3.36 -4.59
CA ASP A 73 19.61 2.12 -4.68
C ASP A 73 18.92 0.91 -4.06
N ARG A 74 17.75 1.11 -3.41
CA ARG A 74 17.01 0.08 -2.65
C ARG A 74 17.93 -0.71 -1.73
N ALA A 75 18.79 0.02 -1.02
CA ALA A 75 19.74 -0.55 -0.07
C ALA A 75 18.98 -1.47 0.90
N PRO A 76 19.33 -2.76 1.02
CA PRO A 76 18.50 -3.72 1.75
C PRO A 76 18.70 -3.58 3.25
N TRP A 77 17.59 -3.52 3.99
CA TRP A 77 17.54 -3.46 5.45
C TRP A 77 16.66 -4.60 5.97
N ASN A 78 17.13 -5.27 7.01
CA ASN A 78 16.35 -6.23 7.78
C ASN A 78 15.46 -5.48 8.78
N CYS A 79 14.29 -6.04 9.06
CA CYS A 79 13.45 -5.63 10.17
C CYS A 79 12.57 -6.80 10.59
N ILE A 80 12.37 -7.01 11.89
CA ILE A 80 11.45 -8.00 12.45
C ILE A 80 10.28 -7.25 13.08
N ALA A 81 9.08 -7.46 12.56
CA ALA A 81 7.86 -6.90 13.13
C ALA A 81 7.08 -7.96 13.91
N TYR A 82 6.61 -7.59 15.09
CA TYR A 82 5.78 -8.42 15.96
C TYR A 82 4.28 -8.12 15.75
N SER A 83 3.43 -9.03 16.20
CA SER A 83 1.96 -8.87 16.15
C SER A 83 1.45 -7.66 16.93
N ASP A 84 2.20 -7.20 17.94
CA ASP A 84 1.90 -5.99 18.73
C ASP A 84 2.24 -4.69 17.97
N GLY A 85 2.84 -4.77 16.78
CA GLY A 85 3.25 -3.63 15.97
C GLY A 85 4.62 -3.04 16.33
N ALA A 86 5.29 -3.62 17.32
CA ALA A 86 6.69 -3.35 17.64
C ALA A 86 7.62 -3.91 16.57
N THR A 87 8.78 -3.28 16.40
CA THR A 87 9.84 -3.69 15.46
C THR A 87 11.17 -3.88 16.17
N ALA A 88 11.96 -4.85 15.74
CA ALA A 88 13.32 -5.13 16.22
C ALA A 88 14.24 -5.56 15.06
N GLY A 89 15.54 -5.68 15.32
CA GLY A 89 16.52 -6.15 14.34
C GLY A 89 16.57 -5.29 13.08
N ILE A 90 16.50 -3.97 13.24
CA ILE A 90 16.62 -3.01 12.14
C ILE A 90 18.10 -2.86 11.80
N GLU A 91 18.53 -3.57 10.76
CA GLU A 91 19.95 -3.75 10.45
C GLU A 91 20.15 -3.62 8.95
N PHE A 92 21.26 -3.03 8.53
CA PHE A 92 21.61 -2.98 7.12
C PHE A 92 22.08 -4.37 6.66
N LEU A 93 21.51 -4.89 5.57
CA LEU A 93 21.88 -6.18 4.98
C LEU A 93 22.84 -6.04 3.79
N GLY A 94 23.08 -4.81 3.33
CA GLY A 94 24.03 -4.58 2.25
C GLY A 94 25.46 -4.73 2.75
N ASP A 95 26.38 -4.98 1.81
CA ASP A 95 27.79 -5.26 2.03
C ASP A 95 28.43 -4.36 3.11
N GLU A 96 28.56 -4.89 4.34
CA GLU A 96 29.48 -4.41 5.36
C GLU A 96 30.93 -4.85 5.04
N GLY A 97 31.28 -4.87 3.73
CA GLY A 97 32.39 -5.67 3.19
C GLY A 97 33.36 -4.94 2.26
N ALA A 98 33.19 -3.65 2.00
CA ALA A 98 34.22 -2.84 1.36
C ALA A 98 35.10 -2.18 2.44
N LEU A 99 35.99 -2.98 3.05
CA LEU A 99 37.10 -2.49 3.88
C LEU A 99 38.38 -2.40 3.05
#